data_AF-A0ABD3W8G6-F1
#
_entry.id   AF-A0ABD3W8G6-F1
#
_cell.length_a   1.000
_cell.length_b   1.000
_cell.length_c   1.000
_cell.angle_alpha   90.00
_cell.angle_beta   90.00
_cell.angle_gamma   90.00
#
_symmetry.space_group_name_H-M   'P 1'
#
loop_
_entity.id
_entity.type
_entity.pdbx_description
1 polymer ?
#
loop_
_entity_poly.entity_id
_entity_poly.type
_entity_poly.pdbx_seq_one_letter_code
_entity_poly.pdbx_strand_id
1 'polypeptide(L)'
;MYYDQNLTWKQHINELIIRCNRDLTLLKNIKGLKWGADQDTLLIIYRALIRSKIDYGCQLYATANITLLKELDKIQTQALKICTSSRKHTSKEEMQILTGESPLSLRREELTLRYAARLSIHQANHPTRMTINKCNIPFSRKLVPRPPSGKIVHILCKEMEIDKLQAETITFPDKTPWKNKVVKINTTALNFGSKEINPHEMRSKIQQILEENYKDYTKIYTDGSKATSPYKTSAAVVIPDLKIKTGSRLPDLCSVYTTEFWAILEALKIIADNKIHKAIIISDSLSVLKSLETGQSKGRENFLKKSKTRN
;
A
#
# COMPACT_ATOMS: atom_id res chain seq x y z
N MET A 1 18.02 16.09 -1.58
CA MET A 1 18.93 15.37 -2.50
C MET A 1 19.78 16.43 -3.21
N TYR A 2 21.06 16.17 -3.46
CA TYR A 2 21.94 17.13 -4.14
C TYR A 2 22.27 16.61 -5.53
N TYR A 3 22.04 17.44 -6.55
CA TYR A 3 22.34 17.10 -7.94
C TYR A 3 23.61 17.84 -8.35
N ASP A 4 24.66 17.10 -8.73
CA ASP A 4 25.84 17.66 -9.37
C ASP A 4 25.72 17.58 -10.90
N GLN A 5 26.44 18.45 -11.61
CA GLN A 5 26.35 18.58 -13.08
C GLN A 5 26.53 17.25 -13.83
N ASN A 6 27.33 16.34 -13.27
CA ASN A 6 27.67 15.06 -13.87
C ASN A 6 26.93 13.88 -13.22
N LEU A 7 25.97 14.14 -12.32
CA LEU A 7 25.22 13.13 -11.56
C LEU A 7 26.14 12.04 -10.97
N THR A 8 27.28 12.46 -10.44
CA THR A 8 28.23 11.58 -9.74
C THR A 8 27.71 11.15 -8.37
N TRP A 9 26.77 11.92 -7.81
CA TRP A 9 26.18 11.76 -6.48
C TRP A 9 27.16 11.92 -5.32
N LYS A 10 28.38 12.41 -5.59
CA LYS A 10 29.44 12.57 -4.58
C LYS A 10 28.99 13.48 -3.45
N GLN A 11 28.52 14.68 -3.79
CA GLN A 11 28.02 15.64 -2.81
C GLN A 11 26.84 15.04 -2.03
N HIS A 12 25.89 14.41 -2.73
CA HIS A 12 24.72 13.82 -2.08
C HIS A 12 25.07 12.74 -1.06
N ILE A 13 25.96 11.80 -1.43
CA ILE A 13 26.36 10.70 -0.55
C ILE A 13 27.19 11.22 0.62
N ASN A 14 28.08 12.19 0.42
CA ASN A 14 28.84 12.79 1.52
C ASN A 14 27.91 13.46 2.54
N GLU A 15 26.93 14.24 2.09
CA GLU A 15 25.91 14.84 2.96
C GLU A 15 25.01 13.82 3.64
N LEU A 16 24.74 12.70 2.96
CA LEU A 16 24.02 11.57 3.56
C LEU A 16 24.84 10.92 4.69
N ILE A 17 26.13 10.68 4.47
CA ILE A 17 27.06 10.15 5.46
C ILE A 17 27.15 11.08 6.69
N ILE A 18 27.27 12.40 6.49
CA ILE A 18 27.31 13.37 7.59
C ILE A 18 26.05 13.26 8.45
N ARG A 19 24.87 13.21 7.82
CA ARG A 19 23.60 13.08 8.53
C ARG A 19 23.49 11.76 9.27
N CYS A 20 23.82 10.64 8.62
CA CYS A 20 23.77 9.33 9.25
C CYS A 20 24.77 9.19 10.41
N ASN A 21 25.94 9.83 10.35
CA ASN A 21 26.89 9.84 11.47
C ASN A 21 26.33 10.53 12.72
N ARG A 22 25.52 11.58 12.56
CA ARG A 22 24.82 12.22 13.69
C ARG A 22 23.84 11.24 14.34
N ASP A 23 23.08 10.49 13.54
CA ASP A 23 22.16 9.48 14.06
C ASP A 23 22.90 8.27 14.66
N LEU A 24 24.07 7.90 14.15
CA LEU A 24 24.92 6.86 14.75
C LEU A 24 25.36 7.27 16.16
N THR A 25 25.73 8.53 16.36
CA THR A 25 26.05 9.06 17.69
C THR A 25 24.83 9.02 18.61
N LEU A 26 23.65 9.40 18.11
CA LEU A 26 22.40 9.26 18.86
C LEU A 26 22.12 7.80 19.23
N LEU A 27 22.27 6.87 18.28
CA LEU A 27 22.06 5.44 18.49
C LEU A 27 23.02 4.88 19.56
N LYS A 28 24.29 5.32 19.57
CA LYS A 28 25.26 4.99 20.63
C LYS A 28 24.81 5.50 22.00
N ASN A 29 24.27 6.71 22.06
CA ASN A 29 23.81 7.30 23.32
C ASN A 29 22.58 6.56 23.87
N ILE A 30 21.61 6.22 23.00
CA ILE A 30 20.39 5.48 23.38
C ILE A 30 20.72 4.07 23.88
N LYS A 31 21.71 3.42 23.25
CA LYS A 31 22.18 2.12 23.71
C LYS A 31 22.66 2.16 25.16
N GLY A 32 23.27 3.25 25.63
CA GLY A 32 23.74 3.39 27.01
C GLY A 32 24.70 2.29 27.48
N LEU A 33 25.20 2.41 28.72
CA LEU A 33 26.09 1.40 29.35
C LEU A 33 25.43 0.67 30.54
N LYS A 34 24.30 1.17 31.07
CA LYS A 34 23.66 0.66 32.30
C LYS A 34 22.16 0.32 32.16
N TRP A 35 21.39 1.17 31.49
CA TRP A 35 19.93 1.01 31.28
C TRP A 35 19.58 1.19 29.80
N GLY A 36 20.33 0.50 28.95
CA GLY A 36 20.24 0.62 27.50
C GLY A 36 18.94 0.12 26.90
N ALA A 37 18.60 0.65 25.72
CA ALA A 37 17.58 0.03 24.88
C ALA A 37 18.03 -1.38 24.42
N ASP A 38 17.08 -2.31 24.34
CA ASP A 38 17.32 -3.64 23.81
C ASP A 38 17.66 -3.61 22.31
N GLN A 39 18.18 -4.72 21.79
CA GLN A 39 18.63 -4.83 20.40
C GLN A 39 17.50 -4.55 19.39
N ASP A 40 16.28 -5.04 19.64
CA ASP A 40 15.17 -4.88 18.70
C ASP A 40 14.72 -3.43 18.63
N THR A 41 14.64 -2.76 19.79
CA THR A 41 14.40 -1.32 19.87
C THR A 41 15.48 -0.52 19.12
N LEU A 42 16.76 -0.86 19.31
CA LEU A 42 17.86 -0.20 18.59
C LEU A 42 17.78 -0.43 17.08
N LEU A 43 17.39 -1.64 16.63
CA LEU A 43 17.19 -1.93 15.21
C LEU A 43 16.02 -1.14 14.63
N ILE A 44 14.91 -0.97 15.38
CA ILE A 44 13.80 -0.11 14.97
C ILE A 44 14.28 1.34 14.77
N ILE A 45 15.07 1.86 15.71
CA ILE A 45 15.61 3.23 15.63
C ILE A 45 16.59 3.36 14.45
N TYR A 46 17.48 2.39 14.24
CA TYR A 46 18.36 2.35 13.08
C TYR A 46 17.56 2.40 11.77
N ARG A 47 16.53 1.57 11.64
CA ARG A 47 15.67 1.51 10.45
C ARG A 47 14.96 2.84 10.21
N ALA A 48 14.46 3.46 11.29
CA ALA A 48 13.69 4.69 11.24
C ALA A 48 14.54 5.93 10.94
N LEU A 49 15.76 6.02 11.46
CA LEU A 49 16.59 7.24 11.38
C LEU A 49 17.71 7.16 10.35
N ILE A 50 18.38 6.01 10.23
CA ILE A 50 19.56 5.84 9.36
C ILE A 50 19.13 5.18 8.05
N ARG A 51 18.51 3.99 8.11
CA ARG A 51 18.15 3.23 6.90
C ARG A 51 17.15 4.01 6.05
N SER A 52 16.16 4.67 6.66
CA SER A 52 15.19 5.50 5.95
C SER A 52 15.85 6.63 5.13
N LYS A 53 16.91 7.27 5.65
CA LYS A 53 17.66 8.31 4.94
C LYS A 53 18.46 7.74 3.77
N ILE A 54 19.02 6.55 3.95
CA ILE A 54 19.72 5.81 2.90
C ILE A 54 18.72 5.38 1.81
N ASP A 55 17.62 4.74 2.18
CA ASP A 55 16.59 4.25 1.26
C ASP A 55 15.97 5.38 0.41
N TYR A 56 15.92 6.62 0.94
CA TYR A 56 15.32 7.75 0.24
C TYR A 56 16.08 8.11 -1.06
N GLY A 57 15.43 7.85 -2.19
CA GLY A 57 15.94 8.20 -3.52
C GLY A 57 17.11 7.34 -3.98
N CYS A 58 17.28 6.16 -3.38
CA CYS A 58 18.38 5.25 -3.68
C CYS A 58 18.37 4.69 -5.11
N GLN A 59 17.21 4.71 -5.78
CA GLN A 59 17.07 4.36 -7.19
C GLN A 59 17.85 5.33 -8.10
N LEU A 60 18.03 6.58 -7.66
CA LEU A 60 18.73 7.61 -8.42
C LEU A 60 20.24 7.51 -8.20
N TYR A 61 20.68 7.56 -6.94
CA TYR A 61 22.10 7.52 -6.62
C TYR A 61 22.72 6.12 -6.73
N ALA A 62 21.95 5.07 -7.02
CA ALA A 62 22.47 3.73 -7.32
C ALA A 62 23.50 3.71 -8.47
N THR A 63 23.47 4.72 -9.36
CA THR A 63 24.47 4.88 -10.43
C THR A 63 25.82 5.42 -9.94
N ALA A 64 25.94 5.80 -8.66
CA ALA A 64 27.16 6.34 -8.09
C ALA A 64 28.33 5.36 -8.15
N ASN A 65 29.54 5.88 -7.97
CA ASN A 65 30.75 5.05 -7.92
C ASN A 65 30.63 3.99 -6.80
N ILE A 66 30.99 2.74 -7.10
CA ILE A 66 30.91 1.63 -6.15
C ILE A 66 31.70 1.88 -4.86
N THR A 67 32.86 2.53 -4.94
CA THR A 67 33.68 2.88 -3.76
C THR A 67 32.96 3.89 -2.89
N LEU A 68 32.23 4.84 -3.49
CA LEU A 68 31.43 5.81 -2.76
C LEU A 68 30.21 5.15 -2.12
N LEU A 69 29.56 4.20 -2.80
CA LEU A 69 28.46 3.42 -2.22
C LEU A 69 28.93 2.55 -1.04
N LYS A 70 30.15 2.02 -1.09
CA LYS A 70 30.75 1.26 0.02
C LYS A 70 30.93 2.08 1.30
N GLU A 71 30.99 3.41 1.22
CA GLU A 71 30.99 4.26 2.43
C GLU A 71 29.64 4.19 3.17
N LEU A 72 28.52 4.02 2.46
CA LEU A 72 27.22 3.78 3.09
C LEU A 72 27.15 2.38 3.73
N ASP A 73 27.80 1.38 3.15
CA ASP A 73 27.90 0.04 3.75
C ASP A 73 28.65 0.09 5.09
N LYS A 74 29.67 0.96 5.22
CA LYS A 74 30.35 1.20 6.50
C LYS A 74 29.39 1.79 7.55
N ILE A 75 28.53 2.73 7.16
CA ILE A 75 27.52 3.32 8.06
C ILE A 75 26.53 2.25 8.54
N GLN A 76 25.99 1.42 7.64
CA GLN A 76 25.14 0.30 8.03
C GLN A 76 25.88 -0.62 9.01
N THR A 77 27.09 -1.07 8.65
CA THR A 77 27.88 -1.98 9.49
C THR A 77 28.13 -1.40 10.88
N GLN A 78 28.43 -0.11 10.98
CA GLN A 78 28.61 0.56 12.27
C GLN A 78 27.31 0.58 13.08
N ALA A 79 26.16 0.88 12.45
CA ALA A 79 24.86 0.86 13.11
C ALA A 79 24.55 -0.54 13.68
N LEU A 80 24.71 -1.58 12.86
CA LEU A 80 24.40 -2.95 13.28
C LEU A 80 25.29 -3.41 14.43
N LYS A 81 26.59 -3.07 14.42
CA LYS A 81 27.51 -3.34 15.54
C LYS A 81 27.09 -2.63 16.83
N ILE A 82 26.57 -1.41 16.72
CA ILE A 82 26.02 -0.70 17.89
C ILE A 82 24.82 -1.48 18.42
N CYS A 83 23.84 -1.81 17.57
CA CYS A 83 22.63 -2.53 17.94
C CYS A 83 22.92 -3.89 18.61
N THR A 84 23.89 -4.65 18.10
CA THR A 84 24.19 -6.02 18.57
C THR A 84 25.28 -6.10 19.63
N SER A 85 25.92 -4.98 19.99
CA SER A 85 27.11 -4.98 20.87
C SER A 85 28.27 -5.84 20.36
N SER A 86 28.36 -6.03 19.04
CA SER A 86 29.37 -6.90 18.46
C SER A 86 30.77 -6.28 18.48
N ARG A 87 31.78 -7.17 18.40
CA ARG A 87 33.19 -6.78 18.40
C ARG A 87 33.50 -5.91 17.17
N LYS A 88 34.50 -5.03 17.31
CA LYS A 88 34.94 -4.12 16.24
C LYS A 88 35.27 -4.87 14.93
N HIS A 89 35.81 -6.08 15.03
CA HIS A 89 36.29 -6.88 13.89
C HIS A 89 35.25 -7.82 13.28
N THR A 90 34.03 -7.91 13.84
CA THR A 90 32.98 -8.74 13.24
C THR A 90 32.70 -8.28 11.81
N SER A 91 32.54 -9.22 10.88
CA SER A 91 32.37 -8.92 9.46
C SER A 91 31.03 -8.22 9.19
N LYS A 92 30.90 -7.56 8.02
CA LYS A 92 29.64 -6.92 7.65
C LYS A 92 28.56 -7.95 7.36
N GLU A 93 28.94 -9.08 6.78
CA GLU A 93 28.07 -10.20 6.41
C GLU A 93 27.47 -10.85 7.66
N GLU A 94 28.29 -11.13 8.68
CA GLU A 94 27.80 -11.67 9.96
C GLU A 94 26.79 -10.72 10.61
N MET A 95 27.04 -9.41 10.57
CA MET A 95 26.11 -8.43 11.12
C MET A 95 24.78 -8.40 10.37
N GLN A 96 24.84 -8.44 9.05
CA GLN A 96 23.65 -8.50 8.20
C GLN A 96 22.82 -9.77 8.49
N ILE A 97 23.48 -10.92 8.60
CA ILE A 97 22.82 -12.20 8.91
C ILE A 97 22.19 -12.16 10.30
N LEU A 98 22.96 -11.75 11.33
CA LEU A 98 22.50 -11.75 12.73
C LEU A 98 21.29 -10.82 12.95
N THR A 99 21.24 -9.68 12.27
CA THR A 99 20.16 -8.70 12.43
C THR A 99 19.03 -8.86 11.42
N GLY A 100 19.14 -9.79 10.47
CA GLY A 100 18.20 -9.95 9.35
C GLY A 100 18.18 -8.73 8.41
N GLU A 101 19.30 -8.01 8.27
CA GLU A 101 19.40 -6.83 7.41
C GLU A 101 20.05 -7.18 6.07
N SER A 102 19.41 -6.77 4.98
CA SER A 102 19.97 -7.00 3.64
C SER A 102 21.18 -6.10 3.36
N PRO A 103 22.14 -6.57 2.54
CA PRO A 103 23.15 -5.71 1.92
C PRO A 103 22.49 -4.51 1.23
N LEU A 104 23.07 -3.31 1.39
CA LEU A 104 22.48 -2.10 0.82
C LEU A 104 22.41 -2.14 -0.72
N SER A 105 23.27 -2.90 -1.40
CA SER A 105 23.16 -3.13 -2.85
C SER A 105 21.85 -3.81 -3.22
N LEU A 106 21.57 -4.97 -2.62
CA LEU A 106 20.32 -5.72 -2.84
C LEU A 106 19.10 -4.90 -2.40
N ARG A 107 19.22 -4.16 -1.30
CA ARG A 107 18.15 -3.27 -0.83
C ARG A 107 17.81 -2.18 -1.85
N ARG A 108 18.82 -1.59 -2.50
CA ARG A 108 18.61 -0.58 -3.56
C ARG A 108 17.93 -1.19 -4.78
N GLU A 109 18.33 -2.40 -5.19
CA GLU A 109 17.69 -3.13 -6.29
C GLU A 109 16.24 -3.43 -5.97
N GLU A 110 15.95 -3.97 -4.78
CA GLU A 110 14.61 -4.27 -4.28
C GLU A 110 13.71 -3.01 -4.30
N LEU A 111 14.21 -1.88 -3.80
CA LEU A 111 13.48 -0.61 -3.81
C LEU A 111 13.30 -0.04 -5.22
N THR A 112 14.23 -0.31 -6.13
CA THR A 112 14.14 0.07 -7.54
C THR A 112 13.07 -0.73 -8.26
N LEU A 113 13.07 -2.05 -8.09
CA LEU A 113 12.08 -2.97 -8.65
C LEU A 113 10.68 -2.67 -8.12
N ARG A 114 10.54 -2.44 -6.80
CA ARG A 114 9.26 -2.03 -6.19
C ARG A 114 8.75 -0.71 -6.76
N TYR A 115 9.64 0.24 -7.00
CA TYR A 115 9.28 1.51 -7.62
C TYR A 115 8.83 1.31 -9.08
N ALA A 116 9.55 0.49 -9.85
CA ALA A 116 9.22 0.15 -11.23
C ALA A 116 7.87 -0.57 -11.35
N ALA A 117 7.61 -1.57 -10.50
CA ALA A 117 6.34 -2.30 -10.45
C ALA A 117 5.16 -1.38 -10.06
N ARG A 118 5.38 -0.40 -9.18
CA ARG A 118 4.37 0.63 -8.88
C ARG A 118 4.15 1.58 -10.06
N LEU A 119 5.17 1.85 -10.86
CA LEU A 119 5.03 2.67 -12.07
C LEU A 119 4.36 1.93 -13.22
N SER A 120 4.54 0.60 -13.33
CA SER A 120 3.98 -0.20 -14.42
C SER A 120 2.45 -0.29 -14.37
N ILE A 121 1.85 -0.13 -13.19
CA ILE A 121 0.40 -0.08 -13.01
C ILE A 121 -0.19 1.32 -13.26
N HIS A 122 0.61 2.37 -13.45
CA HIS A 122 0.10 3.69 -13.83
C HIS A 122 -0.13 3.78 -15.35
N GLN A 123 -0.96 4.71 -15.79
CA GLN A 123 -1.19 4.97 -17.22
C GLN A 123 0.12 5.24 -17.98
N ALA A 124 0.15 4.89 -19.27
CA ALA A 124 1.36 5.02 -20.10
C ALA A 124 1.88 6.47 -20.22
N ASN A 125 1.00 7.46 -20.08
CA ASN A 125 1.31 8.89 -20.09
C ASN A 125 1.85 9.42 -18.75
N HIS A 126 2.03 8.58 -17.73
CA HIS A 126 2.60 9.01 -16.46
C HIS A 126 4.02 9.59 -16.69
N PRO A 127 4.32 10.82 -16.23
CA PRO A 127 5.53 11.54 -16.63
C PRO A 127 6.82 10.78 -16.30
N THR A 128 6.91 10.19 -15.09
CA THR A 128 8.08 9.39 -14.73
C THR A 128 8.20 8.10 -15.53
N ARG A 129 7.07 7.48 -15.91
CA ARG A 129 7.07 6.25 -16.72
C ARG A 129 7.59 6.57 -18.12
N MET A 130 7.12 7.67 -18.70
CA MET A 130 7.62 8.17 -19.98
C MET A 130 9.13 8.45 -19.92
N THR A 131 9.62 9.13 -18.88
CA THR A 131 11.05 9.42 -18.71
C THR A 131 11.89 8.16 -18.58
N ILE A 132 11.47 7.19 -17.77
CA ILE A 132 12.18 5.91 -17.64
C ILE A 132 12.19 5.16 -18.98
N ASN A 133 11.07 5.11 -19.69
CA ASN A 133 11.00 4.47 -21.01
C ASN A 133 11.96 5.11 -22.03
N LYS A 134 12.11 6.45 -22.01
CA LYS A 134 13.12 7.15 -22.83
C LYS A 134 14.56 6.74 -22.49
N CYS A 135 14.82 6.26 -21.28
CA CYS A 135 16.13 5.73 -20.90
C CYS A 135 16.40 4.31 -21.40
N ASN A 136 15.45 3.64 -22.08
CA ASN A 136 15.69 2.33 -22.69
C ASN A 136 16.46 2.41 -24.01
N ILE A 137 17.63 3.05 -23.96
CA ILE A 137 18.53 3.20 -25.10
C ILE A 137 19.63 2.12 -25.06
N PRO A 138 20.24 1.76 -26.20
CA PRO A 138 21.47 0.97 -26.21
C PRO A 138 22.53 1.67 -25.36
N PHE A 139 23.10 0.94 -24.40
CA PHE A 139 24.13 1.48 -23.51
C PHE A 139 25.43 0.70 -23.72
N SER A 140 26.51 1.42 -23.98
CA SER A 140 27.86 0.88 -24.03
C SER A 140 28.73 1.59 -23.00
N ARG A 141 29.34 0.81 -22.10
CA ARG A 141 30.30 1.32 -21.09
C ARG A 141 31.50 2.03 -21.73
N LYS A 142 31.77 1.81 -23.02
CA LYS A 142 32.83 2.49 -23.79
C LYS A 142 32.48 3.95 -24.12
N LEU A 143 31.20 4.27 -24.28
CA LEU A 143 30.72 5.60 -24.72
C LEU A 143 30.23 6.44 -23.54
N VAL A 144 29.58 5.80 -22.56
CA VAL A 144 29.10 6.47 -21.35
C VAL A 144 29.53 5.62 -20.15
N PRO A 145 30.33 6.16 -19.21
CA PRO A 145 30.90 5.37 -18.13
C PRO A 145 29.87 4.85 -17.14
N ARG A 146 28.67 5.46 -17.08
CA ARG A 146 27.59 5.09 -16.15
C ARG A 146 26.24 5.13 -16.84
N PRO A 147 25.42 4.07 -16.73
CA PRO A 147 24.07 4.11 -17.27
C PRO A 147 23.22 5.10 -16.46
N PRO A 148 22.26 5.80 -17.09
CA PRO A 148 21.28 6.57 -16.35
C PRO A 148 20.44 5.64 -15.46
N SER A 149 19.91 6.16 -14.36
CA SER A 149 19.11 5.37 -13.40
C SER A 149 17.92 4.66 -14.07
N GLY A 150 17.26 5.31 -15.03
CA GLY A 150 16.20 4.69 -15.83
C GLY A 150 16.66 3.46 -16.62
N LYS A 151 17.92 3.42 -17.10
CA LYS A 151 18.46 2.23 -17.77
C LYS A 151 18.71 1.09 -16.79
N ILE A 152 19.16 1.40 -15.57
CA ILE A 152 19.30 0.39 -14.49
C ILE A 152 17.94 -0.23 -14.19
N VAL A 153 16.87 0.57 -14.13
CA VAL A 153 15.50 0.05 -13.95
C VAL A 153 15.15 -0.99 -15.02
N HIS A 154 15.39 -0.70 -16.30
CA HIS A 154 15.13 -1.66 -17.38
C HIS A 154 15.96 -2.93 -17.28
N ILE A 155 17.24 -2.83 -16.89
CA ILE A 155 18.11 -4.00 -16.70
C ILE A 155 17.54 -4.89 -15.59
N LEU A 156 17.26 -4.31 -14.42
CA LEU A 156 16.72 -5.05 -13.28
C LEU A 156 15.34 -5.65 -13.56
N CYS A 157 14.43 -4.90 -14.22
CA CYS A 157 13.12 -5.41 -14.57
C CYS A 157 13.20 -6.60 -15.55
N LYS A 158 14.14 -6.57 -16.50
CA LYS A 158 14.37 -7.67 -17.43
C LYS A 158 14.97 -8.88 -16.72
N GLU A 159 15.97 -8.68 -15.87
CA GLU A 159 16.63 -9.75 -15.09
C GLU A 159 15.66 -10.46 -14.15
N MET A 160 14.76 -9.71 -13.52
CA MET A 160 13.76 -10.22 -12.57
C MET A 160 12.42 -10.58 -13.22
N GLU A 161 12.33 -10.50 -14.55
CA GLU A 161 11.13 -10.75 -15.35
C GLU A 161 9.88 -9.96 -14.91
N ILE A 162 10.05 -8.78 -14.29
CA ILE A 162 8.94 -7.92 -13.86
C ILE A 162 8.13 -7.44 -15.06
N ASP A 163 8.76 -7.25 -16.21
CA ASP A 163 8.09 -6.80 -17.44
C ASP A 163 7.06 -7.81 -17.97
N LYS A 164 7.15 -9.09 -17.53
CA LYS A 164 6.17 -10.14 -17.89
C LYS A 164 4.94 -10.12 -16.97
N LEU A 165 4.99 -9.42 -15.84
CA LEU A 165 3.88 -9.37 -14.90
C LEU A 165 2.73 -8.54 -15.48
N GLN A 166 1.56 -9.16 -15.61
CA GLN A 166 0.34 -8.45 -15.99
C GLN A 166 -0.35 -7.90 -14.73
N ALA A 167 -0.60 -6.60 -14.73
CA ALA A 167 -1.36 -5.94 -13.68
C ALA A 167 -2.31 -4.92 -14.30
N GLU A 168 -3.50 -4.78 -13.71
CA GLU A 168 -4.47 -3.79 -14.14
C GLU A 168 -3.92 -2.37 -13.94
N THR A 169 -4.11 -1.52 -14.95
CA THR A 169 -3.78 -0.11 -14.84
C THR A 169 -4.68 0.55 -13.79
N ILE A 170 -4.08 1.19 -12.78
CA ILE A 170 -4.80 2.02 -11.82
C ILE A 170 -5.32 3.27 -12.54
N THR A 171 -6.62 3.48 -12.42
CA THR A 171 -7.27 4.73 -12.78
C THR A 171 -7.47 5.59 -11.55
N PHE A 172 -7.24 6.89 -11.69
CA PHE A 172 -7.66 7.87 -10.70
C PHE A 172 -8.96 8.51 -11.17
N PRO A 173 -9.88 8.83 -10.26
CA PRO A 173 -11.06 9.61 -10.61
C PRO A 173 -10.71 11.02 -11.09
N ASP A 174 -11.48 11.50 -12.06
CA ASP A 174 -11.40 12.90 -12.50
C ASP A 174 -11.90 13.86 -11.42
N LYS A 175 -12.82 13.38 -10.56
CA LYS A 175 -13.27 14.13 -9.39
C LYS A 175 -12.28 13.97 -8.25
N THR A 176 -11.84 15.11 -7.73
CA THR A 176 -10.93 15.15 -6.60
C THR A 176 -11.58 14.61 -5.33
N PRO A 177 -10.83 13.95 -4.43
CA PRO A 177 -11.41 13.29 -3.27
C PRO A 177 -12.23 14.20 -2.34
N TRP A 178 -11.91 15.50 -2.27
CA TRP A 178 -12.61 16.49 -1.45
C TRP A 178 -13.94 16.98 -2.05
N LYS A 179 -14.23 16.64 -3.32
CA LYS A 179 -15.54 16.90 -3.95
C LYS A 179 -16.51 15.73 -3.79
N ASN A 180 -16.09 14.65 -3.15
CA ASN A 180 -16.95 13.49 -2.94
C ASN A 180 -18.08 13.84 -1.97
N LYS A 181 -19.32 13.57 -2.38
CA LYS A 181 -20.48 13.70 -1.49
C LYS A 181 -20.35 12.70 -0.33
N VAL A 182 -20.70 13.15 0.87
CA VAL A 182 -20.79 12.27 2.04
C VAL A 182 -21.93 11.27 1.81
N VAL A 183 -21.63 9.99 2.01
CA VAL A 183 -22.65 8.94 1.94
C VAL A 183 -23.54 9.10 3.18
N LYS A 184 -24.84 9.28 2.97
CA LYS A 184 -25.80 9.30 4.07
C LYS A 184 -26.02 7.86 4.54
N ILE A 185 -25.62 7.56 5.77
CA ILE A 185 -25.84 6.26 6.39
C ILE A 185 -26.96 6.39 7.40
N ASN A 186 -27.95 5.51 7.29
CA ASN A 186 -29.03 5.42 8.26
C ASN A 186 -28.77 4.19 9.15
N THR A 187 -28.51 4.43 10.43
CA THR A 187 -28.27 3.37 11.43
C THR A 187 -29.43 3.23 12.41
N THR A 188 -30.62 3.77 12.12
CA THR A 188 -31.79 3.68 13.03
C THR A 188 -32.14 2.24 13.38
N ALA A 189 -31.92 1.29 12.45
CA ALA A 189 -32.11 -0.14 12.68
C ALA A 189 -31.28 -0.69 13.86
N LEU A 190 -30.13 -0.09 14.20
CA LEU A 190 -29.31 -0.52 15.34
C LEU A 190 -29.98 -0.23 16.69
N ASN A 191 -30.83 0.79 16.77
CA ASN A 191 -31.52 1.16 18.01
C ASN A 191 -32.54 0.09 18.44
N PHE A 192 -32.91 -0.80 17.51
CA PHE A 192 -33.84 -1.90 17.73
C PHE A 192 -33.14 -3.26 17.80
N GLY A 193 -31.81 -3.30 17.83
CA GLY A 193 -31.02 -4.52 17.87
C GLY A 193 -30.57 -4.88 19.29
N SER A 194 -31.48 -5.33 20.15
CA SER A 194 -31.11 -6.07 21.36
C SER A 194 -31.16 -7.57 21.07
N LYS A 195 -30.38 -8.39 21.81
CA LYS A 195 -30.42 -9.86 21.71
C LYS A 195 -31.79 -10.46 22.08
N GLU A 196 -32.72 -9.65 22.55
CA GLU A 196 -34.03 -10.04 23.09
C GLU A 196 -35.18 -9.84 22.10
N ILE A 197 -34.97 -9.11 21.00
CA ILE A 197 -36.03 -8.82 20.02
C ILE A 197 -36.19 -9.99 19.04
N ASN A 198 -37.43 -10.43 18.85
CA ASN A 198 -37.77 -11.52 17.93
C ASN A 198 -37.37 -11.15 16.48
N PRO A 199 -36.72 -12.05 15.72
CA PRO A 199 -36.37 -11.82 14.31
C PRO A 199 -37.53 -11.34 13.43
N HIS A 200 -38.76 -11.81 13.69
CA HIS A 200 -39.95 -11.36 12.97
C HIS A 200 -40.30 -9.91 13.26
N GLU A 201 -40.18 -9.48 14.52
CA GLU A 201 -40.43 -8.11 14.94
C GLU A 201 -39.39 -7.15 14.33
N MET A 202 -38.12 -7.57 14.31
CA MET A 202 -37.04 -6.81 13.67
C MET A 202 -37.29 -6.65 12.17
N ARG A 203 -37.68 -7.72 11.48
CA ARG A 203 -38.03 -7.67 10.05
C ARG A 203 -39.19 -6.72 9.78
N SER A 204 -40.23 -6.77 10.61
CA SER A 204 -41.40 -5.88 10.49
C SER A 204 -41.00 -4.41 10.66
N LYS A 205 -40.20 -4.09 11.69
CA LYS A 205 -39.71 -2.71 11.92
C LYS A 205 -38.83 -2.20 10.78
N ILE A 206 -37.93 -3.03 10.25
CA ILE A 206 -37.11 -2.66 9.09
C ILE A 206 -38.00 -2.41 7.87
N GLN A 207 -38.97 -3.28 7.62
CA GLN A 207 -39.92 -3.11 6.52
C GLN A 207 -40.71 -1.81 6.65
N GLN A 208 -41.19 -1.47 7.84
CA GLN A 208 -41.86 -0.21 8.12
C GLN A 208 -40.97 0.99 7.79
N ILE A 209 -39.70 1.00 8.24
CA ILE A 209 -38.75 2.08 7.94
C ILE A 209 -38.53 2.24 6.43
N LEU A 210 -38.43 1.12 5.71
CA LEU A 210 -38.25 1.11 4.25
C LEU A 210 -39.49 1.63 3.53
N GLU A 211 -40.69 1.31 4.00
CA GLU A 211 -41.95 1.77 3.41
C GLU A 211 -42.24 3.24 3.71
N GLU A 212 -41.91 3.73 4.91
CA GLU A 212 -42.15 5.12 5.31
C GLU A 212 -41.15 6.09 4.64
N ASN A 213 -39.85 5.74 4.64
CA ASN A 213 -38.80 6.68 4.24
C ASN A 213 -38.25 6.43 2.83
N TYR A 214 -38.40 5.21 2.30
CA TYR A 214 -37.72 4.75 1.09
C TYR A 214 -38.66 4.01 0.12
N LYS A 215 -39.96 4.33 0.14
CA LYS A 215 -40.98 3.73 -0.73
C LYS A 215 -40.57 3.72 -2.20
N ASP A 216 -40.19 4.91 -2.70
CA ASP A 216 -39.83 5.15 -4.11
C ASP A 216 -38.37 4.80 -4.47
N TYR A 217 -37.64 4.17 -3.54
CA TYR A 217 -36.27 3.75 -3.78
C TYR A 217 -36.23 2.28 -4.18
N THR A 218 -35.35 1.96 -5.14
CA THR A 218 -34.97 0.58 -5.45
C THR A 218 -34.19 0.00 -4.27
N LYS A 219 -34.69 -1.11 -3.75
CA LYS A 219 -34.14 -1.76 -2.55
C LYS A 219 -33.11 -2.81 -2.98
N ILE A 220 -31.88 -2.66 -2.48
CA ILE A 220 -30.75 -3.51 -2.85
C ILE A 220 -30.19 -4.14 -1.57
N TYR A 221 -30.18 -5.46 -1.53
CA TYR A 221 -29.67 -6.23 -0.39
C TYR A 221 -28.30 -6.79 -0.73
N THR A 222 -27.36 -6.65 0.18
CA THR A 222 -25.97 -7.11 0.02
C THR A 222 -25.56 -7.99 1.18
N ASP A 223 -24.80 -9.05 0.90
CA ASP A 223 -24.29 -9.98 1.90
C ASP A 223 -22.92 -10.54 1.46
N GLY A 224 -22.00 -10.73 2.40
CA GLY A 224 -20.64 -11.18 2.16
C GLY A 224 -20.21 -12.30 3.10
N SER A 225 -20.23 -13.55 2.62
CA SER A 225 -19.92 -14.72 3.45
C SER A 225 -18.45 -15.17 3.39
N LYS A 226 -17.99 -15.79 4.49
CA LYS A 226 -16.72 -16.54 4.57
C LYS A 226 -16.97 -17.90 5.24
N ALA A 227 -16.68 -18.97 4.52
CA ALA A 227 -16.69 -20.33 5.06
C ALA A 227 -15.43 -20.61 5.90
N THR A 228 -15.60 -21.40 6.97
CA THR A 228 -14.53 -21.78 7.90
C THR A 228 -13.64 -22.90 7.33
N SER A 229 -14.22 -23.81 6.54
CA SER A 229 -13.48 -24.86 5.84
C SER A 229 -14.29 -25.35 4.62
N PRO A 230 -13.71 -25.34 3.40
CA PRO A 230 -12.52 -24.59 3.00
C PRO A 230 -12.72 -23.07 3.18
N TYR A 231 -11.65 -22.27 3.31
CA TYR A 231 -11.66 -20.81 3.55
C TYR A 231 -12.20 -19.96 2.39
N LYS A 232 -13.38 -20.34 1.92
CA LYS A 232 -14.03 -19.83 0.73
C LYS A 232 -14.80 -18.56 1.06
N THR A 233 -14.62 -17.51 0.26
CA THR A 233 -15.22 -16.18 0.43
C THR A 233 -16.10 -15.78 -0.76
N SER A 234 -17.29 -15.26 -0.52
CA SER A 234 -18.20 -14.83 -1.58
C SER A 234 -18.92 -13.53 -1.20
N ALA A 235 -19.42 -12.84 -2.20
CA ALA A 235 -20.27 -11.66 -2.06
C ALA A 235 -21.51 -11.85 -2.92
N ALA A 236 -22.66 -11.33 -2.48
CA ALA A 236 -23.92 -11.44 -3.19
C ALA A 236 -24.70 -10.12 -3.15
N VAL A 237 -25.46 -9.88 -4.22
CA VAL A 237 -26.37 -8.73 -4.34
C VAL A 237 -27.72 -9.21 -4.85
N VAL A 238 -28.79 -8.77 -4.21
CA VAL A 238 -30.17 -9.08 -4.59
C VAL A 238 -30.97 -7.79 -4.74
N ILE A 239 -31.60 -7.61 -5.90
CA ILE A 239 -32.47 -6.48 -6.23
C ILE A 239 -33.83 -7.04 -6.69
N PRO A 240 -34.81 -7.16 -5.79
CA PRO A 240 -36.11 -7.75 -6.10
C PRO A 240 -36.85 -7.07 -7.25
N ASP A 241 -36.87 -5.73 -7.25
CA ASP A 241 -37.60 -4.92 -8.24
C ASP A 241 -37.14 -5.18 -9.68
N LEU A 242 -35.84 -5.45 -9.86
CA LEU A 242 -35.22 -5.75 -11.15
C LEU A 242 -35.06 -7.25 -11.41
N LYS A 243 -35.46 -8.12 -10.47
CA LYS A 243 -35.21 -9.57 -10.49
C LYS A 243 -33.72 -9.93 -10.66
N ILE A 244 -32.82 -9.05 -10.23
CA ILE A 244 -31.38 -9.27 -10.32
C ILE A 244 -30.91 -10.01 -9.05
N LYS A 245 -30.18 -11.11 -9.25
CA LYS A 245 -29.46 -11.82 -8.20
C LYS A 245 -28.05 -12.13 -8.73
N THR A 246 -27.03 -11.53 -8.14
CA THR A 246 -25.64 -11.76 -8.53
C THR A 246 -24.84 -12.28 -7.34
N GLY A 247 -23.86 -13.13 -7.64
CA GLY A 247 -22.95 -13.69 -6.66
C GLY A 247 -21.56 -13.76 -7.24
N SER A 248 -20.59 -13.19 -6.55
CA SER A 248 -19.18 -13.15 -6.96
C SER A 248 -18.33 -14.02 -6.06
N ARG A 249 -17.56 -14.92 -6.68
CA ARG A 249 -16.49 -15.67 -6.00
C ARG A 249 -15.29 -14.75 -5.79
N LEU A 250 -14.81 -14.63 -4.56
CA LEU A 250 -13.61 -13.86 -4.21
C LEU A 250 -12.42 -14.81 -3.97
N PRO A 251 -11.17 -14.29 -4.05
CA PRO A 251 -10.01 -15.06 -3.66
C PRO A 251 -10.14 -15.62 -2.25
N ASP A 252 -9.68 -16.85 -2.08
CA ASP A 252 -9.66 -17.55 -0.80
C ASP A 252 -8.93 -16.70 0.26
N LEU A 253 -9.29 -16.90 1.53
CA LEU A 253 -8.69 -16.19 2.68
C LEU A 253 -9.01 -14.70 2.83
N CYS A 254 -9.85 -14.11 1.97
CA CYS A 254 -10.36 -12.75 2.22
C CYS A 254 -11.05 -12.66 3.60
N SER A 255 -11.06 -11.46 4.20
CA SER A 255 -11.78 -11.22 5.46
C SER A 255 -13.28 -11.04 5.20
N VAL A 256 -14.13 -11.28 6.20
CA VAL A 256 -15.57 -10.99 6.14
C VAL A 256 -15.81 -9.51 5.79
N TYR A 257 -15.02 -8.60 6.36
CA TYR A 257 -15.06 -7.19 5.98
C TYR A 257 -14.85 -6.97 4.48
N THR A 258 -13.96 -7.73 3.85
CA THR A 258 -13.65 -7.60 2.42
C THR A 258 -14.80 -8.10 1.56
N THR A 259 -15.43 -9.21 1.94
CA THR A 259 -16.58 -9.78 1.22
C THR A 259 -17.78 -8.86 1.28
N GLU A 260 -18.09 -8.33 2.48
CA GLU A 260 -19.15 -7.34 2.69
C GLU A 260 -18.94 -6.05 1.88
N PHE A 261 -17.72 -5.50 1.93
CA PHE A 261 -17.39 -4.31 1.17
C PHE A 261 -17.51 -4.56 -0.35
N TRP A 262 -17.11 -5.74 -0.80
CA TRP A 262 -17.22 -6.11 -2.21
C TRP A 262 -18.68 -6.24 -2.66
N ALA A 263 -19.57 -6.78 -1.82
CA ALA A 263 -21.01 -6.85 -2.10
C ALA A 263 -21.61 -5.45 -2.32
N ILE A 264 -21.25 -4.48 -1.47
CA ILE A 264 -21.66 -3.08 -1.66
C ILE A 264 -21.05 -2.47 -2.94
N LEU A 265 -19.78 -2.77 -3.23
CA LEU A 265 -19.14 -2.30 -4.45
C LEU A 265 -19.83 -2.86 -5.71
N GLU A 266 -20.26 -4.12 -5.68
CA GLU A 266 -21.00 -4.76 -6.75
C GLU A 266 -22.40 -4.14 -6.91
N ALA A 267 -23.10 -3.88 -5.80
CA ALA A 267 -24.37 -3.15 -5.81
C ALA A 267 -24.23 -1.76 -6.47
N LEU A 268 -23.17 -1.01 -6.14
CA LEU A 268 -22.89 0.28 -6.77
C LEU A 268 -22.61 0.19 -8.27
N LYS A 269 -21.96 -0.89 -8.73
CA LYS A 269 -21.78 -1.15 -10.17
C LYS A 269 -23.13 -1.36 -10.85
N ILE A 270 -23.98 -2.21 -10.28
CA ILE A 270 -25.31 -2.51 -10.83
C ILE A 270 -26.18 -1.24 -10.88
N ILE A 271 -26.13 -0.40 -9.84
CA ILE A 271 -26.80 0.92 -9.81
C ILE A 271 -26.35 1.78 -10.99
N ALA A 272 -25.04 1.90 -11.20
CA ALA A 272 -24.47 2.73 -12.25
C ALA A 272 -24.82 2.20 -13.65
N ASP A 273 -24.67 0.89 -13.87
CA ASP A 273 -24.90 0.24 -15.16
C ASP A 273 -26.39 0.30 -15.56
N ASN A 274 -27.31 0.21 -14.59
CA ASN A 274 -28.76 0.31 -14.81
C ASN A 274 -29.30 1.75 -14.65
N LYS A 275 -28.44 2.74 -14.43
CA LYS A 275 -28.81 4.17 -14.24
C LYS A 275 -29.89 4.37 -13.18
N ILE A 276 -29.80 3.65 -12.05
CA ILE A 276 -30.78 3.74 -10.97
C ILE A 276 -30.55 5.05 -10.19
N HIS A 277 -31.50 5.99 -10.26
CA HIS A 277 -31.36 7.31 -9.64
C HIS A 277 -31.71 7.35 -8.15
N LYS A 278 -32.63 6.49 -7.70
CA LYS A 278 -33.06 6.38 -6.30
C LYS A 278 -32.85 4.95 -5.82
N ALA A 279 -31.74 4.69 -5.14
CA ALA A 279 -31.41 3.37 -4.61
C ALA A 279 -31.08 3.45 -3.12
N ILE A 280 -31.48 2.41 -2.37
CA ILE A 280 -31.05 2.18 -1.00
C ILE A 280 -30.35 0.83 -0.91
N ILE A 281 -29.12 0.83 -0.39
CA ILE A 281 -28.34 -0.39 -0.14
C ILE A 281 -28.51 -0.77 1.32
N ILE A 282 -28.87 -2.02 1.56
CA ILE A 282 -29.16 -2.61 2.86
C ILE A 282 -28.09 -3.65 3.12
N SER A 283 -27.28 -3.43 4.16
CA SER A 283 -26.19 -4.29 4.61
C SER A 283 -26.23 -4.40 6.13
N ASP A 284 -25.90 -5.57 6.65
CA ASP A 284 -25.74 -5.84 8.09
C ASP A 284 -24.31 -5.51 8.59
N SER A 285 -23.38 -5.19 7.70
CA SER A 285 -21.99 -4.92 8.03
C SER A 285 -21.76 -3.50 8.55
N LEU A 286 -22.03 -3.29 9.85
CA LEU A 286 -21.80 -2.01 10.53
C LEU A 286 -20.36 -1.49 10.37
N SER A 287 -19.39 -2.39 10.34
CA SER A 287 -17.97 -2.06 10.16
C SER A 287 -17.67 -1.41 8.81
N VAL A 288 -18.29 -1.92 7.74
CA VAL A 288 -18.17 -1.37 6.38
C VAL A 288 -18.92 -0.04 6.29
N LEU A 289 -20.14 0.03 6.83
CA LEU A 289 -20.92 1.28 6.86
C LEU A 289 -20.13 2.41 7.54
N LYS A 290 -19.61 2.21 8.75
CA LYS A 290 -18.78 3.21 9.44
C LYS A 290 -17.54 3.63 8.63
N SER A 291 -16.94 2.69 7.89
CA SER A 291 -15.80 2.99 7.02
C SER A 291 -16.19 3.88 5.83
N LEU A 292 -17.38 3.66 5.25
CA LEU A 292 -17.91 4.47 4.16
C LEU A 292 -18.26 5.89 4.62
N GLU A 293 -18.85 6.04 5.80
CA GLU A 293 -19.19 7.34 6.42
C GLU A 293 -17.93 8.18 6.68
N THR A 294 -16.96 7.61 7.39
CA THR A 294 -15.70 8.30 7.74
C THR A 294 -14.75 8.46 6.56
N GLY A 295 -14.92 7.66 5.51
CA GLY A 295 -14.00 7.63 4.37
C GLY A 295 -12.65 6.99 4.66
N GLN A 296 -12.49 6.32 5.80
CA GLN A 296 -11.25 5.68 6.24
C GLN A 296 -11.49 4.18 6.46
N SER A 297 -10.53 3.33 6.09
CA SER A 297 -10.55 1.90 6.42
C SER A 297 -9.24 1.52 7.10
N LYS A 298 -9.34 0.83 8.23
CA LYS A 298 -8.19 0.26 8.96
C LYS A 298 -7.55 -0.94 8.22
N GLY A 299 -8.22 -1.51 7.22
CA GLY A 299 -7.80 -2.75 6.56
C GLY A 299 -7.23 -2.58 5.15
N ARG A 300 -7.91 -1.82 4.26
CA ARG A 300 -7.50 -1.62 2.85
C ARG A 300 -8.11 -0.35 2.23
N GLU A 301 -7.34 0.75 2.15
CA GLU A 301 -7.81 2.03 1.56
C GLU A 301 -8.19 1.98 0.07
N ASN A 302 -7.63 1.04 -0.70
CA ASN A 302 -7.82 0.97 -2.16
C ASN A 302 -9.28 0.72 -2.58
N PHE A 303 -10.07 0.05 -1.74
CA PHE A 303 -11.47 -0.26 -2.02
C PHE A 303 -12.40 0.95 -1.82
N LEU A 304 -12.15 1.76 -0.78
CA LEU A 304 -12.85 3.03 -0.53
C LEU A 304 -12.67 4.05 -1.65
N LYS A 305 -11.47 4.08 -2.26
CA LYS A 305 -11.18 4.94 -3.40
C LYS A 305 -11.98 4.53 -4.65
N LYS A 306 -12.32 3.24 -4.83
CA LYS A 306 -13.14 2.78 -5.96
C LYS A 306 -14.64 3.05 -5.78
N SER A 307 -15.17 3.12 -4.55
CA SER A 307 -16.61 3.37 -4.32
C SER A 307 -16.97 4.86 -4.41
N LYS A 308 -16.11 5.76 -3.92
CA LYS A 308 -16.40 7.21 -3.91
C LYS A 308 -16.36 7.89 -5.29
N THR A 309 -15.83 7.21 -6.29
CA THR A 309 -15.49 7.79 -7.59
C THR A 309 -16.56 7.62 -8.65
N ARG A 310 -17.64 6.91 -8.31
CA ARG A 310 -18.74 6.56 -9.21
C ARG A 310 -20.07 7.24 -8.86
N ASN A 311 -20.04 8.27 -8.00
CA ASN A 311 -21.18 9.15 -7.71
C ASN A 311 -21.23 10.39 -8.63
#